data_AF-A0A839GPJ3-F1
#
_entry.id   AF-A0A839GPJ3-F1
#
_cell.length_a   1.000
_cell.length_b   1.000
_cell.length_c   1.000
_cell.angle_alpha   90.00
_cell.angle_beta   90.00
_cell.angle_gamma   90.00
#
_symmetry.space_group_name_H-M   'P 1'
#
loop_
_entity.id
_entity.type
_entity.pdbx_description
1 polymer ?
#
loop_
_entity_poly.entity_id
_entity_poly.type
_entity_poly.pdbx_seq_one_letter_code
_entity_poly.pdbx_strand_id
1 'polypeptide(L)'
;MKAVKMVLAFCLLLGAGAAQAQTPPAGLTEFLARFKAFEDRHHQRQAKQVPMPTYTPDSSRSTMPLPNALKKWQSYSVDIATGLRYYLQLGKVFDPETGYSLPYNPELEYLVDVEKGKIYLNGRELKPQRPRNTIFEKV
;
A
#
# COMPACT_ATOMS: atom_id res chain seq x y z
N MET A 1 50.22 9.77 32.99
CA MET A 1 49.33 10.42 31.99
C MET A 1 49.41 9.78 30.60
N LYS A 2 49.45 8.43 30.46
CA LYS A 2 49.48 7.74 29.15
C LYS A 2 48.25 6.86 28.91
N ALA A 3 47.66 6.30 29.97
CA ALA A 3 46.46 5.47 29.89
C ALA A 3 45.21 6.23 29.42
N VAL A 4 45.03 7.48 29.84
CA VAL A 4 43.87 8.31 29.46
C VAL A 4 43.83 8.60 27.95
N LYS A 5 44.99 8.71 27.29
CA LYS A 5 45.08 8.93 25.84
C LYS A 5 44.70 7.68 25.04
N MET A 6 44.93 6.48 25.57
CA MET A 6 44.57 5.23 24.88
C MET A 6 43.08 4.91 24.97
N VAL A 7 42.42 5.27 26.07
CA VAL A 7 40.97 5.08 26.22
C VAL A 7 40.19 5.99 25.24
N LEU A 8 40.68 7.21 25.00
CA LEU A 8 40.05 8.13 24.05
C LEU A 8 40.15 7.65 22.59
N ALA A 9 41.25 7.00 22.22
CA ALA A 9 41.45 6.42 20.89
C ALA A 9 40.56 5.18 20.65
N PHE A 10 40.29 4.39 21.69
CA PHE A 10 39.41 3.23 21.59
C PHE A 10 37.93 3.61 21.44
N CYS A 11 37.49 4.71 22.08
CA CYS A 11 36.12 5.22 21.91
C CYS A 11 35.85 5.78 20.50
N LEU A 12 36.86 6.32 19.81
CA LEU A 12 36.71 6.84 18.45
C LEU A 12 36.59 5.74 17.37
N LEU A 13 37.11 4.53 17.63
CA LEU A 13 37.02 3.40 16.71
C LEU A 13 35.66 2.68 16.74
N LEU A 14 34.85 2.88 17.79
CA LEU A 14 33.51 2.29 17.92
C LEU A 14 32.42 3.12 17.22
N GLY A 15 32.73 4.33 16.75
CA GLY A 15 31.78 5.23 16.08
C GLY A 15 31.63 5.02 14.57
N ALA A 16 32.45 4.16 13.95
CA ALA A 16 32.47 3.95 12.49
C ALA A 16 31.47 2.88 12.00
N GLY A 17 30.50 2.50 12.83
CA GLY A 17 29.31 1.81 12.37
C GLY A 17 28.40 2.80 11.66
N ALA A 18 28.78 3.22 10.45
CA ALA A 18 27.84 3.85 9.54
C ALA A 18 26.69 2.87 9.37
N ALA A 19 25.56 3.14 10.04
CA ALA A 19 24.31 2.49 9.74
C ALA A 19 24.06 2.75 8.26
N GLN A 20 24.39 1.76 7.42
CA GLN A 20 24.11 1.81 6.01
C GLN A 20 22.59 1.91 5.92
N ALA A 21 22.10 3.12 5.66
CA ALA A 21 20.73 3.33 5.25
C ALA A 21 20.57 2.54 3.96
N GLN A 22 20.11 1.29 4.08
CA GLN A 22 19.85 0.43 2.94
C GLN A 22 18.80 1.13 2.11
N THR A 23 19.21 1.65 0.94
CA THR A 23 18.30 2.30 0.02
C THR A 23 17.15 1.33 -0.26
N PRO A 24 15.89 1.75 -0.08
CA PRO A 24 14.76 0.88 -0.35
C PRO A 24 14.80 0.36 -1.80
N PRO A 25 14.28 -0.85 -2.06
CA PRO A 25 14.14 -1.33 -3.43
C PRO A 25 13.37 -0.31 -4.27
N ALA A 26 13.84 0.03 -5.47
CA ALA A 26 13.22 1.06 -6.32
C ALA A 26 11.70 0.83 -6.53
N GLY A 27 11.29 -0.43 -6.77
CA GLY A 27 9.87 -0.76 -6.93
C GLY A 27 9.02 -0.58 -5.66
N LEU A 28 9.62 -0.64 -4.46
CA LEU A 28 8.92 -0.32 -3.21
C LEU A 28 8.68 1.19 -3.09
N THR A 29 9.69 2.00 -3.42
CA THR A 29 9.57 3.46 -3.43
C THR A 29 8.53 3.93 -4.44
N GLU A 30 8.52 3.36 -5.65
CA GLU A 30 7.51 3.64 -6.67
C GLU A 30 6.09 3.26 -6.21
N PHE A 31 5.93 2.06 -5.64
CA PHE A 31 4.68 1.63 -5.07
C PHE A 31 4.16 2.62 -4.03
N LEU A 32 5.01 3.02 -3.08
CA LEU A 32 4.63 3.91 -1.99
C LEU A 32 4.30 5.33 -2.49
N ALA A 33 5.00 5.84 -3.51
CA ALA A 33 4.67 7.12 -4.14
C ALA A 33 3.27 7.09 -4.77
N ARG A 34 2.96 6.02 -5.52
CA ARG A 34 1.62 5.84 -6.11
C ARG A 34 0.55 5.61 -5.05
N PHE A 35 0.87 4.85 -4.00
CA PHE A 35 -0.04 4.59 -2.89
C PHE A 35 -0.38 5.87 -2.14
N LYS A 36 0.61 6.74 -1.88
CA LYS A 36 0.37 8.05 -1.27
C LYS A 36 -0.59 8.89 -2.12
N ALA A 37 -0.33 9.01 -3.42
CA ALA A 37 -1.22 9.75 -4.32
C ALA A 37 -2.63 9.14 -4.43
N PHE A 38 -2.75 7.83 -4.23
CA PHE A 38 -4.04 7.13 -4.16
C PHE A 38 -4.78 7.46 -2.86
N GLU A 39 -4.11 7.35 -1.72
CA GLU A 39 -4.66 7.61 -0.39
C GLU A 39 -5.16 9.05 -0.27
N ASP A 40 -4.35 10.03 -0.70
CA ASP A 40 -4.70 11.46 -0.69
C ASP A 40 -6.03 11.73 -1.45
N ARG A 41 -6.28 11.02 -2.56
CA ARG A 41 -7.50 11.21 -3.38
C ARG A 41 -8.69 10.43 -2.86
N HIS A 42 -8.47 9.23 -2.34
CA HIS A 42 -9.55 8.40 -1.83
C HIS A 42 -10.07 8.91 -0.47
N HIS A 43 -9.19 9.44 0.39
CA HIS A 43 -9.61 10.17 1.60
C HIS A 43 -10.43 11.42 1.27
N GLN A 44 -9.99 12.21 0.28
CA GLN A 44 -10.72 13.41 -0.15
C GLN A 44 -12.09 13.11 -0.77
N ARG A 45 -12.25 11.97 -1.45
CA ARG A 45 -13.56 11.55 -2.00
C ARG A 45 -14.52 11.07 -0.92
N GLN A 46 -14.06 10.46 0.16
CA GLN A 46 -14.93 10.10 1.28
C GLN A 46 -15.44 11.33 2.06
N ALA A 47 -14.66 12.41 2.12
CA ALA A 47 -15.12 13.70 2.65
C ALA A 47 -16.19 14.36 1.76
N LYS A 48 -16.31 13.94 0.49
CA LYS A 48 -17.32 14.38 -0.48
C LYS A 48 -18.18 13.19 -0.92
N GLN A 49 -18.94 12.60 0.00
CA GLN A 49 -19.97 11.64 -0.38
C GLN A 49 -21.02 12.35 -1.24
N VAL A 50 -20.88 12.22 -2.56
CA VAL A 50 -21.98 12.50 -3.49
C VAL A 50 -22.97 11.34 -3.35
N PRO A 51 -24.24 11.60 -2.97
CA PRO A 51 -25.21 10.53 -2.81
C PRO A 51 -25.36 9.78 -4.13
N MET A 52 -25.16 8.46 -4.09
CA MET A 52 -25.49 7.59 -5.22
C MET A 52 -27.00 7.65 -5.48
N PRO A 53 -27.46 7.80 -6.73
CA PRO A 53 -28.87 7.71 -7.04
C PRO A 53 -29.39 6.32 -6.65
N THR A 54 -30.43 6.30 -5.82
CA THR A 54 -31.08 5.07 -5.37
C THR A 54 -31.77 4.41 -6.55
N TYR A 55 -31.29 3.23 -6.96
CA TYR A 55 -31.98 2.39 -7.93
C TYR A 55 -33.14 1.67 -7.23
N THR A 56 -34.38 2.06 -7.51
CA THR A 56 -35.58 1.27 -7.17
C THR A 56 -35.74 0.17 -8.21
N PRO A 57 -35.57 -1.12 -7.86
CA PRO A 57 -35.78 -2.20 -8.82
C PRO A 57 -37.27 -2.28 -9.18
N ASP A 58 -37.59 -2.15 -10.46
CA ASP A 58 -38.89 -2.51 -10.98
C ASP A 58 -39.06 -4.03 -10.81
N SER A 59 -40.04 -4.44 -10.00
CA SER A 59 -40.26 -5.81 -9.53
C SER A 59 -40.72 -6.79 -10.61
N SER A 60 -40.65 -6.42 -11.88
CA SER A 60 -41.24 -7.15 -13.00
C SER A 60 -40.26 -7.91 -13.91
N ARG A 61 -38.93 -7.73 -13.81
CA ARG A 61 -37.96 -8.54 -14.58
C ARG A 61 -36.60 -8.64 -13.90
N SER A 62 -36.26 -9.79 -13.32
CA SER A 62 -34.86 -10.25 -13.29
C SER A 62 -34.76 -11.75 -12.99
N THR A 63 -34.87 -12.56 -14.04
CA THR A 63 -34.28 -13.91 -14.11
C THR A 63 -32.93 -13.83 -14.83
N MET A 64 -32.12 -12.82 -14.53
CA MET A 64 -30.72 -12.85 -14.93
C MET A 64 -29.98 -13.86 -14.02
N PRO A 65 -29.25 -14.84 -14.58
CA PRO A 65 -28.44 -15.73 -13.77
C PRO A 65 -27.45 -14.88 -12.96
N LEU A 66 -27.45 -15.05 -11.63
CA LEU A 66 -26.48 -14.41 -10.75
C LEU A 66 -25.08 -14.67 -11.34
N PRO A 67 -24.27 -13.63 -11.63
CA PRO A 67 -22.90 -13.86 -12.06
C PRO A 67 -22.19 -14.64 -10.96
N ASN A 68 -21.62 -15.79 -11.32
CA ASN A 68 -20.91 -16.73 -10.46
C ASN A 68 -20.25 -16.03 -9.26
N ALA A 69 -20.66 -16.38 -8.03
CA ALA A 69 -20.10 -15.84 -6.79
C ALA A 69 -18.56 -16.02 -6.68
N LEU A 70 -17.99 -16.94 -7.47
CA LEU A 70 -16.54 -17.13 -7.61
C LEU A 70 -15.82 -15.96 -8.31
N LYS A 71 -16.50 -15.16 -9.16
CA LYS A 71 -15.88 -13.98 -9.81
C LYS A 71 -15.85 -12.73 -8.91
N LYS A 72 -16.62 -12.69 -7.82
CA LYS A 72 -16.63 -11.54 -6.88
C LYS A 72 -15.28 -11.35 -6.17
N TRP A 73 -14.54 -12.44 -5.95
CA TRP A 73 -13.20 -12.41 -5.35
C TRP A 73 -12.14 -11.71 -6.22
N GLN A 74 -12.45 -11.45 -7.50
CA GLN A 74 -11.57 -10.80 -8.45
C GLN A 74 -12.05 -9.41 -8.89
N SER A 75 -13.20 -8.92 -8.41
CA SER A 75 -13.63 -7.56 -8.75
C SER A 75 -12.79 -6.54 -7.98
N TYR A 76 -11.91 -5.85 -8.70
CA TYR A 76 -11.20 -4.67 -8.21
C TYR A 76 -11.68 -3.43 -8.95
N SER A 77 -11.54 -2.28 -8.32
CA SER A 77 -11.61 -0.98 -8.99
C SER A 77 -10.20 -0.54 -9.36
N VAL A 78 -10.02 0.05 -10.53
CA VAL A 78 -8.74 0.66 -10.94
C VAL A 78 -8.84 2.14 -10.66
N ASP A 79 -7.88 2.67 -9.91
CA ASP A 79 -7.69 4.10 -9.87
C ASP A 79 -6.91 4.56 -11.10
N ILE A 80 -7.56 5.36 -11.95
CA ILE A 80 -7.01 5.76 -13.25
C ILE A 80 -5.76 6.63 -13.12
N ALA A 81 -5.61 7.40 -12.04
CA ALA A 81 -4.48 8.33 -11.92
C ALA A 81 -3.20 7.63 -11.42
N THR A 82 -3.32 6.62 -10.57
CA THR A 82 -2.17 5.88 -10.03
C THR A 82 -1.99 4.49 -10.62
N GLY A 83 -2.96 3.98 -11.37
CA GLY A 83 -2.97 2.62 -11.91
C GLY A 83 -3.18 1.53 -10.85
N LEU A 84 -3.38 1.91 -9.58
CA LEU A 84 -3.53 0.96 -8.48
C LEU A 84 -4.88 0.27 -8.52
N ARG A 85 -4.88 -1.01 -8.17
CA ARG A 85 -6.09 -1.84 -8.07
C ARG A 85 -6.53 -1.92 -6.63
N TYR A 86 -7.75 -1.46 -6.34
CA TYR A 86 -8.37 -1.59 -5.03
C TYR A 86 -9.38 -2.74 -5.01
N TYR A 87 -9.06 -3.76 -4.23
CA TYR A 87 -9.88 -4.94 -3.97
C TYR A 87 -10.73 -4.68 -2.72
N LEU A 88 -11.91 -4.08 -2.91
CA LEU A 88 -12.81 -3.69 -1.81
C LEU A 88 -13.12 -4.85 -0.86
N GLN A 89 -13.43 -6.04 -1.41
CA GLN A 89 -13.78 -7.22 -0.59
C GLN A 89 -12.61 -7.79 0.20
N LEU A 90 -11.37 -7.54 -0.25
CA LEU A 90 -10.16 -8.01 0.42
C LEU A 90 -9.53 -6.93 1.31
N GLY A 91 -10.07 -5.71 1.31
CA GLY A 91 -9.48 -4.57 2.00
C GLY A 91 -8.03 -4.38 1.62
N LYS A 92 -7.72 -4.37 0.31
CA LYS A 92 -6.34 -4.46 -0.20
C LYS A 92 -6.13 -3.59 -1.44
N VAL A 93 -4.98 -2.95 -1.52
CA VAL A 93 -4.48 -2.27 -2.72
C VAL A 93 -3.31 -3.05 -3.30
N PHE A 94 -3.26 -3.17 -4.62
CA PHE A 94 -2.19 -3.83 -5.37
C PHE A 94 -1.75 -2.95 -6.53
N ASP A 95 -0.43 -2.90 -6.74
CA ASP A 95 0.19 -2.23 -7.87
C ASP A 95 0.61 -3.28 -8.90
N PRO A 96 -0.05 -3.31 -10.08
CA PRO A 96 0.29 -4.28 -11.11
C PRO A 96 1.69 -4.08 -11.70
N GLU A 97 2.25 -2.86 -11.68
CA GLU A 97 3.56 -2.58 -12.27
C GLU A 97 4.69 -3.09 -11.38
N THR A 98 4.59 -2.84 -10.07
CA THR A 98 5.66 -3.21 -9.12
C THR A 98 5.41 -4.59 -8.47
N GLY A 99 4.18 -5.09 -8.53
CA GLY A 99 3.73 -6.33 -7.90
C GLY A 99 3.55 -6.22 -6.39
N TYR A 100 3.72 -5.03 -5.80
CA TYR A 100 3.50 -4.80 -4.38
C TYR A 100 2.03 -4.69 -4.03
N SER A 101 1.71 -5.04 -2.80
CA SER A 101 0.38 -4.87 -2.25
C SER A 101 0.37 -4.61 -0.75
N LEU A 102 -0.71 -4.01 -0.28
CA LEU A 102 -0.89 -3.62 1.11
C LEU A 102 -2.36 -3.76 1.52
N PRO A 103 -2.66 -4.20 2.76
CA PRO A 103 -3.96 -4.00 3.37
C PRO A 103 -4.33 -2.51 3.39
N TYR A 104 -5.54 -2.18 2.96
CA TYR A 104 -6.05 -0.82 2.86
C TYR A 104 -7.48 -0.73 3.39
N ASN A 105 -7.67 0.14 4.37
CA ASN A 105 -8.98 0.59 4.84
C ASN A 105 -9.06 2.11 4.60
N PRO A 106 -9.98 2.59 3.76
CA PRO A 106 -10.09 4.02 3.44
C PRO A 106 -10.53 4.90 4.61
N GLU A 107 -11.00 4.32 5.72
CA GLU A 107 -11.35 5.06 6.94
C GLU A 107 -10.15 5.35 7.85
N LEU A 108 -8.97 4.81 7.53
CA LEU A 108 -7.76 4.93 8.34
C LEU A 108 -6.72 5.78 7.63
N GLU A 109 -6.04 6.63 8.38
CA GLU A 109 -4.96 7.47 7.86
C GLU A 109 -3.63 6.70 7.83
N TYR A 110 -2.93 6.75 6.70
CA TYR A 110 -1.64 6.09 6.51
C TYR A 110 -0.52 7.11 6.44
N LEU A 111 0.48 6.99 7.31
CA LEU A 111 1.69 7.79 7.21
C LEU A 111 2.67 7.11 6.25
N VAL A 112 2.88 7.69 5.08
CA VAL A 112 3.77 7.17 4.03
C VAL A 112 5.07 7.97 3.97
N ASP A 113 6.19 7.33 4.26
CA ASP A 113 7.54 7.87 4.10
C ASP A 113 8.20 7.21 2.88
N VAL A 114 8.05 7.85 1.72
CA VAL A 114 8.52 7.35 0.43
C VAL A 114 10.05 7.25 0.40
N GLU A 115 10.75 8.23 0.97
CA GLU A 115 12.22 8.27 0.99
C GLU A 115 12.81 7.12 1.80
N LYS A 116 12.20 6.81 2.95
CA LYS A 116 12.61 5.66 3.77
C LYS A 116 12.04 4.33 3.29
N GLY A 117 11.12 4.35 2.33
CA GLY A 117 10.43 3.16 1.83
C GLY A 117 9.53 2.53 2.88
N LYS A 118 8.90 3.34 3.73
CA LYS A 118 8.10 2.89 4.88
C LYS A 118 6.69 3.43 4.83
N ILE A 119 5.78 2.67 5.42
CA ILE A 119 4.39 3.05 5.61
C ILE A 119 3.94 2.62 7.00
N TYR A 120 3.15 3.46 7.65
CA TYR A 120 2.71 3.23 9.02
C TYR A 120 1.20 3.40 9.15
N LEU A 121 0.62 2.60 10.04
CA LEU A 121 -0.76 2.70 10.48
C LEU A 121 -0.78 2.65 12.00
N ASN A 122 -1.35 3.69 12.64
CA ASN A 122 -1.39 3.82 14.10
C ASN A 122 -0.02 3.60 14.77
N GLY A 123 1.04 4.19 14.19
CA GLY A 123 2.41 4.08 14.68
C GLY A 123 3.12 2.75 14.42
N ARG A 124 2.45 1.77 13.78
CA ARG A 124 3.05 0.47 13.43
C ARG A 124 3.44 0.45 11.96
N GLU A 125 4.67 0.04 11.68
CA GLU A 125 5.15 -0.15 10.31
C GLU A 125 4.35 -1.28 9.64
N LEU A 126 3.70 -0.97 8.53
CA LEU A 126 3.11 -1.96 7.65
C LEU A 126 4.15 -2.35 6.60
N LYS A 127 4.23 -3.64 6.29
CA LYS A 127 5.15 -4.16 5.28
C LYS A 127 4.39 -4.50 4.00
N PRO A 128 4.56 -3.73 2.91
CA PRO A 128 4.05 -4.11 1.61
C PRO A 128 4.54 -5.49 1.21
N GLN A 129 3.63 -6.33 0.75
CA GLN A 129 3.93 -7.68 0.31
C GLN A 129 4.06 -7.69 -1.21
N ARG A 130 5.18 -8.25 -1.70
CA ARG A 130 5.37 -8.59 -3.11
C ARG A 130 5.33 -10.11 -3.24
N PRO A 131 4.20 -10.71 -3.65
CA PRO A 131 4.12 -12.15 -3.83
C PRO A 131 5.19 -12.59 -4.83
N ARG A 132 6.07 -13.52 -4.46
CA ARG A 132 7.15 -14.01 -5.33
C ARG A 132 6.67 -14.92 -6.47
N ASN A 133 5.37 -15.24 -6.55
CA ASN A 133 4.81 -16.07 -7.61
C ASN A 133 3.34 -15.72 -7.88
N THR A 134 3.20 -14.85 -8.88
CA THR A 134 1.99 -14.48 -9.61
C THR A 134 1.29 -15.59 -10.40
N ILE A 135 0.60 -16.59 -9.82
CA ILE A 135 -0.24 -17.50 -10.64
C ILE A 135 -1.31 -16.74 -11.47
N PHE A 136 -1.50 -15.44 -11.22
CA PHE A 136 -2.43 -14.54 -11.90
C PHE A 136 -2.00 -14.05 -13.30
N GLU A 137 -0.88 -14.50 -13.87
CA GLU A 137 -0.51 -14.19 -15.28
C GLU A 137 -1.12 -15.12 -16.33
N LYS A 138 -1.88 -16.15 -15.94
CA LYS A 138 -2.57 -17.03 -16.90
C LYS A 138 -4.05 -17.22 -16.55
N VAL A 139 -4.91 -16.29 -16.95
CA VAL A 139 -6.31 -16.56 -17.29
C VAL A 139 -6.72 -15.67 -18.46
#